data_AF-A0A821THE4-F1
#
_entry.id   AF-A0A821THE4-F1
#
_cell.length_a   1.000
_cell.length_b   1.000
_cell.length_c   1.000
_cell.angle_alpha   90.00
_cell.angle_beta   90.00
_cell.angle_gamma   90.00
#
_symmetry.space_group_name_H-M   'P 1'
#
loop_
_entity.id
_entity.type
_entity.pdbx_description
1 polymer ?
#
loop_
_entity_poly.entity_id
_entity_poly.type
_entity_poly.pdbx_seq_one_letter_code
_entity_poly.pdbx_strand_id
1 'polypeptide(L)'
;MTSIIFVSVITGLVIAISTVIDYIFSFFQIIFKKPLIPTGAVEIDPIEHIYAHPDCIKGLKDHSSYDVKTVYEALLNGLRLSGDRPQFSYRQSSDEPFKSYTYKQVFEIIKEIGSGVVHTGLKPSN
;
A
#
# COMPACT_ATOMS: atom_id res chain seq x y z
N MET A 1 12.93 14.64 -51.39
CA MET A 1 12.86 13.32 -50.69
C MET A 1 13.84 13.21 -49.52
N THR A 2 15.08 13.71 -49.64
CA THR A 2 16.12 13.66 -48.60
C THR A 2 15.73 14.30 -47.27
N SER A 3 14.99 15.41 -47.29
CA SER A 3 14.58 16.12 -46.06
C SER A 3 13.58 15.33 -45.19
N ILE A 4 12.67 14.56 -45.82
CA ILE A 4 11.65 13.77 -45.11
C ILE A 4 12.30 12.57 -44.40
N ILE A 5 13.24 11.91 -45.08
CA ILE A 5 14.00 10.78 -44.51
C ILE A 5 14.87 11.26 -43.34
N PHE A 6 15.46 12.45 -43.44
CA PHE A 6 16.25 13.03 -42.37
C PHE A 6 15.41 13.35 -41.13
N VAL A 7 14.23 13.95 -41.31
CA VAL A 7 13.30 14.26 -40.20
C VAL A 7 12.76 13.00 -39.54
N SER A 8 12.43 11.95 -40.30
CA SER A 8 11.92 10.69 -39.73
C SER A 8 12.98 9.95 -38.91
N VAL A 9 14.24 9.94 -39.37
CA VAL A 9 15.36 9.36 -38.63
C VAL A 9 15.61 10.10 -37.32
N ILE A 10 15.61 11.44 -37.34
CA ILE A 10 15.78 12.24 -36.13
C ILE A 10 14.63 12.00 -35.15
N THR A 11 13.39 11.98 -35.63
CA THR A 11 12.21 11.75 -34.77
C THR A 11 12.27 10.38 -34.12
N GLY A 12 12.65 9.34 -34.87
CA GLY A 12 12.82 7.99 -34.32
C GLY A 12 13.91 7.92 -33.25
N LEU A 13 15.02 8.63 -33.46
CA LEU A 13 16.12 8.72 -32.49
C LEU A 13 15.67 9.38 -31.19
N VAL A 14 14.92 10.49 -31.27
CA VAL A 14 14.42 11.22 -30.10
C VAL A 14 13.46 10.35 -29.28
N ILE A 15 12.56 9.62 -29.93
CA ILE A 15 11.63 8.71 -29.24
C ILE A 15 12.39 7.59 -28.52
N ALA A 16 13.38 6.97 -29.18
CA ALA A 16 14.18 5.91 -28.59
C ALA A 16 14.99 6.40 -27.38
N ILE A 17 15.52 7.63 -27.43
CA ILE A 17 16.23 8.22 -26.29
C ILE A 17 15.26 8.49 -25.13
N SER A 18 14.07 9.04 -25.42
CA SER A 18 13.07 9.32 -24.39
C SER A 18 12.64 8.06 -23.64
N THR A 19 12.36 6.96 -24.36
CA THR A 19 11.93 5.70 -23.73
C THR A 19 13.03 5.08 -22.87
N VAL A 20 14.30 5.19 -23.28
CA VAL A 20 15.43 4.74 -22.48
C VAL A 20 15.58 5.59 -21.21
N ILE A 21 15.43 6.92 -21.32
CA ILE A 21 15.48 7.82 -20.16
C ILE A 21 14.35 7.50 -19.18
N ASP A 22 13.12 7.29 -19.67
CA ASP A 22 11.97 6.95 -18.82
C ASP A 22 12.16 5.61 -18.12
N TYR A 23 12.70 4.61 -18.83
CA TYR A 23 13.02 3.31 -18.25
C TYR A 23 14.09 3.42 -17.16
N ILE A 24 15.16 4.18 -17.43
CA ILE A 24 16.21 4.48 -16.45
C ILE A 24 15.59 5.19 -15.25
N PHE A 25 14.80 6.24 -15.44
CA PHE A 25 14.18 6.98 -14.34
C PHE A 25 13.27 6.08 -13.48
N SER A 26 12.47 5.22 -14.10
CA SER A 26 11.65 4.23 -13.40
C SER A 26 12.49 3.25 -12.58
N PHE A 27 13.59 2.75 -13.17
CA PHE A 27 14.53 1.87 -12.48
C PHE A 27 15.24 2.57 -11.31
N PHE A 28 15.62 3.84 -11.48
CA PHE A 28 16.16 4.67 -10.40
C PHE A 28 15.13 4.92 -9.31
N GLN A 29 13.85 5.12 -9.64
CA GLN A 29 12.78 5.21 -8.64
C GLN A 29 12.60 3.91 -7.84
N ILE A 30 12.84 2.75 -8.46
CA ILE A 30 12.81 1.44 -7.78
C ILE A 30 14.00 1.29 -6.83
N ILE A 31 15.22 1.63 -7.29
CA ILE A 31 16.45 1.49 -6.49
C ILE A 31 16.54 2.53 -5.37
N PHE A 32 16.16 3.78 -5.66
CA PHE A 32 16.33 4.92 -4.75
C PHE A 32 15.04 5.34 -4.06
N LYS A 33 13.93 4.61 -4.22
CA LYS A 33 12.88 4.61 -3.19
C LYS A 33 13.52 4.09 -1.92
N LYS A 34 14.07 5.02 -1.13
CA LYS A 34 14.56 4.73 0.21
C LYS A 34 13.43 3.99 0.92
N PRO A 35 13.69 2.82 1.55
CA PRO A 35 12.74 2.31 2.53
C PRO A 35 12.45 3.46 3.48
N LEU A 36 11.17 3.69 3.77
CA LEU A 36 10.78 4.69 4.75
C LEU A 36 11.65 4.46 5.98
N ILE A 37 12.39 5.51 6.39
CA ILE A 37 13.28 5.43 7.55
C ILE A 37 12.37 5.07 8.71
N PRO A 38 12.52 3.89 9.35
CA PRO A 38 11.54 3.45 10.30
C PRO A 38 11.58 4.39 11.52
N THR A 39 10.62 5.28 11.62
CA THR A 39 10.33 5.95 12.89
C THR A 39 9.61 4.90 13.72
N GLY A 40 10.38 4.15 14.51
CA GLY A 40 10.01 3.08 15.44
C GLY A 40 8.54 2.62 15.42
N ALA A 41 8.33 1.33 15.15
CA ALA A 41 7.01 0.73 15.29
C ALA A 41 6.45 0.99 16.71
N VAL A 42 5.23 1.51 16.80
CA VAL A 42 4.56 1.79 18.06
C VAL A 42 3.71 0.58 18.41
N GLU A 43 3.94 0.00 19.59
CA GLU A 43 3.12 -1.08 20.11
C GLU A 43 1.74 -0.52 20.50
N ILE A 44 0.69 -1.03 19.85
CA ILE A 44 -0.71 -0.65 20.09
C ILE A 44 -1.34 -1.59 21.11
N ASP A 45 -0.96 -2.87 21.07
CA ASP A 45 -1.43 -3.88 22.01
C ASP A 45 -0.22 -4.64 22.58
N PRO A 46 0.09 -4.48 23.89
CA PRO A 46 1.21 -5.14 24.53
C PRO A 46 0.95 -6.61 24.88
N ILE A 47 -0.31 -7.07 24.83
CA ILE A 47 -0.68 -8.47 25.11
C ILE A 47 -0.49 -9.30 23.85
N GLU A 48 -0.96 -8.77 22.71
CA GLU A 48 -0.89 -9.45 21.42
C GLU A 48 0.36 -9.05 20.61
N HIS A 49 1.18 -8.14 21.13
CA HIS A 49 2.36 -7.59 20.47
C HIS A 49 2.06 -7.06 19.07
N ILE A 50 1.00 -6.24 18.98
CA ILE A 50 0.57 -5.60 17.73
C ILE A 50 1.31 -4.28 17.58
N TYR A 51 2.06 -4.13 16.50
CA TYR A 51 2.80 -2.92 16.20
C TYR A 51 2.19 -2.18 15.00
N ALA A 52 1.95 -0.88 15.14
CA ALA A 52 1.69 0.01 14.02
C ALA A 52 2.98 0.69 13.57
N HIS A 53 3.13 0.83 12.26
CA HIS A 53 4.16 1.69 11.70
C HIS A 53 3.59 3.12 11.58
N PRO A 54 4.04 4.11 12.38
CA PRO A 54 3.45 5.45 12.40
C PRO A 54 3.78 6.29 11.16
N ASP A 55 4.54 5.74 10.21
CA ASP A 55 5.20 6.44 9.10
C ASP A 55 4.25 7.11 8.10
N CYS A 56 2.94 6.87 8.19
CA CYS A 56 2.00 7.40 7.22
C CYS A 56 1.32 8.71 7.62
N ILE A 57 1.24 9.09 8.92
CA ILE A 57 0.58 10.34 9.35
C ILE A 57 1.23 10.91 10.63
N LYS A 58 1.67 12.18 10.59
CA LYS A 58 2.03 12.93 11.81
C LYS A 58 0.78 13.09 12.69
N GLY A 59 0.74 12.33 13.78
CA GLY A 59 -0.36 12.33 14.74
C GLY A 59 -1.49 11.38 14.34
N LEU A 60 -1.85 10.48 15.26
CA LEU A 60 -3.09 9.72 15.18
C LEU A 60 -4.25 10.72 15.32
N LYS A 61 -5.08 10.82 14.27
CA LYS A 61 -6.33 11.57 14.40
C LYS A 61 -7.31 10.74 15.22
N ASP A 62 -8.01 11.39 16.13
CA ASP A 62 -9.07 10.73 16.89
C ASP A 62 -10.17 10.23 15.94
N HIS A 63 -10.50 8.95 16.05
CA HIS A 63 -11.57 8.29 15.30
C HIS A 63 -12.94 8.97 15.47
N SER A 64 -13.17 9.67 16.59
CA SER A 64 -14.39 10.46 16.85
C SER A 64 -14.65 11.54 15.80
N SER A 65 -13.63 11.92 15.03
CA SER A 65 -13.74 12.90 13.93
C SER A 65 -14.37 12.36 12.65
N TYR A 66 -14.60 11.04 12.52
CA TYR A 66 -15.02 10.43 11.26
C TYR A 66 -16.52 10.06 11.17
N ASP A 67 -17.35 10.41 12.17
CA ASP A 67 -18.79 10.09 12.23
C ASP A 67 -19.12 8.67 11.72
N VAL A 68 -18.41 7.68 12.28
CA VAL A 68 -18.59 6.26 11.93
C VAL A 68 -19.49 5.58 12.94
N LYS A 69 -20.44 4.78 12.46
CA LYS A 69 -21.44 4.06 13.25
C LYS A 69 -21.09 2.59 13.46
N THR A 70 -20.19 2.05 12.64
CA THR A 70 -19.76 0.65 12.72
C THR A 70 -18.25 0.52 12.54
N VAL A 71 -17.68 -0.57 13.07
CA VAL A 71 -16.27 -0.95 12.83
C VAL A 71 -16.01 -1.12 11.33
N TYR A 72 -17.01 -1.61 10.58
CA TYR A 72 -16.91 -1.73 9.12
C TYR A 72 -16.77 -0.38 8.42
N GLU A 73 -17.54 0.64 8.84
CA GLU A 73 -17.40 2.01 8.33
C GLU A 73 -16.04 2.63 8.67
N ALA A 74 -15.53 2.37 9.88
CA ALA A 74 -14.18 2.79 10.28
C ALA A 74 -13.11 2.15 9.38
N LEU A 75 -13.23 0.85 9.10
CA LEU A 75 -12.34 0.12 8.17
C LEU A 75 -12.40 0.69 6.75
N LEU A 76 -13.60 0.97 6.22
CA LEU A 76 -13.76 1.56 4.88
C LEU A 76 -13.14 2.96 4.79
N ASN A 77 -13.35 3.79 5.81
CA ASN A 77 -12.72 5.12 5.88
C ASN A 77 -11.19 5.00 5.97
N GLY A 78 -10.68 4.08 6.78
CA GLY A 78 -9.26 3.75 6.87
C GLY A 78 -8.68 3.34 5.53
N LEU A 79 -9.34 2.44 4.80
CA LEU A 79 -8.93 1.99 3.46
C LEU A 79 -8.90 3.15 2.45
N ARG A 80 -9.95 3.98 2.42
CA ARG A 80 -10.04 5.14 1.53
C ARG A 80 -8.91 6.15 1.77
N LEU A 81 -8.61 6.45 3.03
CA LEU A 81 -7.59 7.43 3.40
C LEU A 81 -6.16 6.90 3.23
N SER A 82 -5.98 5.58 3.40
CA SER A 82 -4.65 4.98 3.42
C SER A 82 -4.10 4.66 2.03
N GLY A 83 -4.97 4.52 1.01
CA GLY A 83 -4.58 4.05 -0.32
C GLY A 83 -4.08 2.59 -0.28
N ASP A 84 -3.33 2.16 -1.30
CA ASP A 84 -2.79 0.79 -1.40
C ASP A 84 -1.40 0.64 -0.74
N ARG A 85 -1.19 1.33 0.38
CA ARG A 85 0.08 1.27 1.13
C ARG A 85 0.20 -0.05 1.92
N PRO A 86 1.41 -0.51 2.25
CA PRO A 86 1.61 -1.60 3.20
C PRO A 86 0.94 -1.28 4.55
N GLN A 87 0.10 -2.18 5.05
CA GLN A 87 -0.63 -2.04 6.32
C GLN A 87 -0.10 -2.99 7.38
N PHE A 88 0.13 -4.24 7.01
CA PHE A 88 0.48 -5.31 7.94
C PHE A 88 1.72 -6.02 7.41
N SER A 89 2.76 -6.13 8.23
CA SER A 89 3.99 -6.82 7.86
C SER A 89 4.29 -7.91 8.88
N TYR A 90 4.60 -9.11 8.41
CA TYR A 90 4.93 -10.25 9.25
C TYR A 90 6.16 -10.98 8.73
N ARG A 91 6.85 -11.70 9.60
CA ARG A 91 7.94 -12.63 9.24
C ARG A 91 7.82 -13.87 10.12
N GLN A 92 8.16 -15.05 9.58
CA GLN A 92 8.03 -16.29 10.35
C GLN A 92 9.19 -16.50 11.33
N SER A 93 10.35 -15.93 11.03
CA SER A 93 11.54 -15.97 11.89
C SER A 93 12.28 -14.64 11.85
N SER A 94 13.21 -14.42 12.78
CA SER A 94 14.05 -13.20 12.82
C SER A 94 14.89 -12.99 11.57
N ASP A 95 15.24 -14.09 10.90
CA ASP A 95 16.20 -14.12 9.81
C ASP A 95 15.52 -13.95 8.44
N GLU A 96 14.19 -13.98 8.40
CA GLU A 96 13.40 -13.78 7.20
C GLU A 96 13.03 -12.31 6.96
N PRO A 97 12.94 -11.89 5.68
CA PRO A 97 12.42 -10.58 5.34
C PRO A 97 10.93 -10.48 5.70
N PHE A 98 10.51 -9.29 6.12
CA PHE A 98 9.09 -9.01 6.33
C PHE A 98 8.31 -9.14 5.02
N LYS A 99 7.23 -9.91 5.06
CA LYS A 99 6.19 -9.95 4.04
C LYS A 99 5.10 -8.98 4.43
N SER A 100 4.79 -8.05 3.54
CA SER A 100 3.79 -7.02 3.80
C SER A 100 2.53 -7.23 2.96
N TYR A 101 1.38 -7.03 3.58
CA TYR A 101 0.08 -6.92 2.92
C TYR A 101 -0.31 -5.45 2.82
N THR A 102 -0.89 -5.07 1.68
CA THR A 102 -1.47 -3.75 1.51
C THR A 102 -2.82 -3.63 2.21
N TYR A 103 -3.29 -2.40 2.47
CA TYR A 103 -4.63 -2.16 3.00
C TYR A 103 -5.72 -2.86 2.18
N LYS A 104 -5.58 -2.86 0.84
CA LYS A 104 -6.53 -3.54 -0.04
C LYS A 104 -6.50 -5.06 0.17
N GLN A 105 -5.31 -5.67 0.22
CA GLN A 105 -5.17 -7.11 0.44
C GLN A 105 -5.74 -7.54 1.79
N VAL A 106 -5.47 -6.80 2.86
CA VAL A 106 -6.04 -7.06 4.18
C VAL A 106 -7.57 -6.94 4.14
N PHE A 107 -8.11 -5.93 3.45
CA PHE A 107 -9.56 -5.77 3.31
C PHE A 107 -10.21 -6.92 2.52
N GLU A 108 -9.57 -7.42 1.47
CA GLU A 108 -10.03 -8.62 0.75
C GLU A 108 -10.10 -9.85 1.69
N ILE A 109 -9.06 -10.08 2.50
CA ILE A 109 -9.05 -11.16 3.50
C ILE A 109 -10.22 -11.01 4.49
N ILE A 110 -10.49 -9.80 4.99
CA ILE A 110 -11.61 -9.55 5.89
C ILE A 110 -12.96 -9.90 5.23
N LYS A 111 -13.15 -9.55 3.94
CA LYS A 111 -14.38 -9.91 3.21
C LYS A 111 -14.54 -11.41 3.04
N GLU A 112 -13.45 -12.13 2.72
CA GLU A 112 -13.48 -13.58 2.59
C GLU A 112 -13.85 -14.25 3.92
N ILE A 113 -13.24 -13.81 5.03
CA ILE A 113 -13.58 -14.29 6.37
C ILE A 113 -15.05 -14.00 6.69
N GLY A 114 -15.52 -12.77 6.44
CA GLY A 114 -16.92 -12.39 6.67
C GLY A 114 -17.91 -13.25 5.87
N SER A 115 -17.58 -13.56 4.61
CA SER A 115 -18.35 -14.50 3.79
C SER A 115 -18.41 -15.90 4.42
N GLY A 116 -17.26 -16.41 4.91
CA GLY A 116 -17.18 -17.68 5.62
C GLY A 116 -18.04 -17.71 6.88
N VAL A 117 -18.02 -16.64 7.68
CA VAL A 117 -18.86 -16.51 8.89
C VAL A 117 -20.34 -16.60 8.52
N VAL A 118 -20.80 -15.85 7.51
CA VAL A 118 -22.20 -15.93 7.05
C VAL A 118 -22.54 -17.33 6.53
N HIS A 119 -21.61 -17.97 5.81
CA HIS A 119 -21.80 -19.34 5.32
C HIS A 119 -22.01 -20.37 6.45
N THR A 120 -21.39 -20.16 7.62
CA THR A 120 -21.62 -21.01 8.81
C THR A 120 -22.99 -20.80 9.48
N GLY A 121 -23.84 -19.91 8.95
CA GLY A 121 -25.17 -19.62 9.48
C GLY A 121 -25.19 -18.59 10.60
N LEU A 122 -24.04 -17.98 10.91
CA LEU A 122 -23.94 -16.88 11.86
C LEU A 122 -24.53 -15.62 11.21
N LYS A 123 -25.53 -15.04 11.89
CA LYS A 123 -26.13 -13.77 11.49
C LYS A 123 -25.42 -12.62 12.20
N PRO A 124 -25.30 -11.45 11.56
CA PRO A 124 -24.88 -10.24 12.26
C PRO A 124 -25.82 -10.01 13.46
N SER A 125 -25.25 -9.85 14.65
CA SER A 125 -25.95 -9.34 15.83
C SER A 125 -25.28 -8.04 16.23
N ASN A 126 -26.04 -6.96 16.33
CA ASN A 126 -25.61 -5.71 16.95
C ASN A 126 -25.97 -5.73 18.42
#